data_AF-A0AAW6SE04-F1
#
_entry.id   AF-A0AAW6SE04-F1
#
_cell.length_a   1.000
_cell.length_b   1.000
_cell.length_c   1.000
_cell.angle_alpha   90.00
_cell.angle_beta   90.00
_cell.angle_gamma   90.00
#
_symmetry.space_group_name_H-M   'P 1'
#
loop_
_entity.id
_entity.type
_entity.pdbx_description
1 polymer ?
#
loop_
_entity_poly.entity_id
_entity_poly.type
_entity_poly.pdbx_seq_one_letter_code
_entity_poly.pdbx_strand_id
1 'polypeptide(L)'
;MTKKKAKSPILPGNLKDPTGADRLERGAMREFARRMKRIGKAYKGILDRIPASPSVNQRYTFDLDSTQLSMLLSNASLLVDEILGADNETGFWFWTDYVNPAYQRGTAQEFANLAQQSAVYAAGQESVSAILLSEPYRRRLILVRARTFEEMKNL
;
A
#
# COMPACT_ATOMS: atom_id res chain seq x y z
N MET A 1 -9.25 -8.19 -46.40
CA MET A 1 -8.86 -7.33 -45.26
C MET A 1 -7.49 -7.78 -44.77
N THR A 2 -6.45 -6.95 -44.90
CA THR A 2 -5.10 -7.29 -44.40
C THR A 2 -5.07 -7.21 -42.88
N LYS A 3 -4.82 -8.34 -42.21
CA LYS A 3 -4.73 -8.43 -40.75
C LYS A 3 -3.53 -7.60 -40.28
N LYS A 4 -3.79 -6.41 -39.74
CA LYS A 4 -2.73 -5.50 -39.25
C LYS A 4 -2.00 -6.20 -38.10
N LYS A 5 -0.70 -6.46 -38.24
CA LYS A 5 0.10 -7.11 -37.18
C LYS A 5 0.11 -6.22 -35.93
N ALA A 6 0.02 -6.88 -34.77
CA ALA A 6 0.20 -6.24 -33.47
C ALA A 6 1.57 -5.55 -33.40
N LYS A 7 1.63 -4.39 -32.74
CA LYS A 7 2.90 -3.71 -32.49
C LYS A 7 3.68 -4.46 -31.41
N SER A 8 5.01 -4.35 -31.45
CA SER A 8 5.88 -4.97 -30.45
C SER A 8 5.62 -4.41 -29.03
N PRO A 9 5.89 -5.21 -27.97
CA PRO A 9 5.81 -4.76 -26.58
C PRO A 9 6.69 -3.55 -26.29
N ILE A 10 6.26 -2.71 -25.33
CA ILE A 10 7.09 -1.65 -24.77
C ILE A 10 8.08 -2.30 -23.80
N LEU A 11 9.36 -2.29 -24.18
CA LEU A 11 10.42 -2.80 -23.32
C LEU A 11 10.82 -1.73 -22.30
N PRO A 12 11.10 -2.11 -21.04
CA PRO A 12 11.60 -1.18 -20.05
C PRO A 12 13.00 -0.70 -20.41
N GLY A 13 13.28 0.58 -20.16
CA GLY A 13 14.61 1.17 -20.40
C GLY A 13 15.69 0.60 -19.47
N ASN A 14 15.30 0.03 -18.33
CA ASN A 14 16.19 -0.68 -17.40
C ASN A 14 15.56 -2.03 -17.02
N LEU A 15 16.26 -3.12 -17.32
CA LEU A 15 15.76 -4.47 -17.02
C LEU A 15 15.71 -4.76 -15.51
N LYS A 16 16.53 -4.09 -14.71
CA LYS A 16 16.56 -4.25 -13.24
C LYS A 16 15.45 -3.46 -12.53
N ASP A 17 14.87 -2.48 -13.21
CA ASP A 17 13.75 -1.67 -12.71
C ASP A 17 12.72 -1.50 -13.83
N PRO A 18 11.93 -2.56 -14.12
CA PRO A 18 11.03 -2.56 -15.25
C PRO A 18 9.90 -1.53 -15.12
N THR A 19 9.55 -1.11 -13.90
CA THR A 19 8.45 -0.18 -13.60
C THR A 19 8.90 1.24 -13.24
N GLY A 20 10.21 1.50 -13.23
CA GLY A 20 10.76 2.80 -12.83
C GLY A 20 10.45 3.15 -11.37
N ALA A 21 10.33 2.14 -10.50
CA ALA A 21 9.93 2.26 -9.11
C ALA A 21 11.11 2.37 -8.13
N ASP A 22 12.35 2.17 -8.58
CA ASP A 22 13.54 2.17 -7.72
C ASP A 22 13.70 3.47 -6.91
N ARG A 23 13.39 4.63 -7.50
CA ARG A 23 13.42 5.91 -6.77
C ARG A 23 12.40 5.94 -5.61
N LEU A 24 11.22 5.38 -5.82
CA LEU A 24 10.16 5.31 -4.80
C LEU A 24 10.58 4.34 -3.70
N GLU A 25 11.09 3.17 -4.06
CA GLU A 25 11.60 2.17 -3.10
C GLU A 25 12.71 2.76 -2.22
N ARG A 26 13.75 3.34 -2.83
CA ARG A 26 14.84 3.99 -2.08
C ARG A 26 14.36 5.15 -1.21
N GLY A 27 13.33 5.88 -1.67
CA GLY A 27 12.67 6.91 -0.88
C GLY A 27 12.00 6.34 0.37
N ALA A 28 11.21 5.28 0.20
CA ALA A 28 10.52 4.58 1.28
C ALA A 28 11.49 4.02 2.32
N MET A 29 12.57 3.38 1.88
CA MET A 29 13.61 2.86 2.78
C MET A 29 14.26 3.96 3.62
N ARG A 30 14.56 5.11 3.01
CA ARG A 30 15.15 6.25 3.75
C ARG A 30 14.18 6.82 4.76
N GLU A 31 12.92 6.96 4.37
CA GLU A 31 11.88 7.49 5.25
C GLU A 31 11.61 6.56 6.44
N PHE A 32 11.54 5.26 6.19
CA PHE A 32 11.48 4.25 7.23
C PHE A 32 12.68 4.35 8.18
N ALA A 33 13.90 4.42 7.66
CA ALA A 33 15.10 4.56 8.47
C ALA A 33 15.10 5.83 9.33
N ARG A 34 14.58 6.95 8.82
CA ARG A 34 14.41 8.20 9.60
C ARG A 34 13.44 8.00 10.76
N ARG A 35 12.32 7.32 10.52
CA ARG A 35 11.31 7.00 11.55
C ARG A 35 11.88 6.08 12.62
N MET A 36 12.62 5.04 12.23
CA MET A 36 13.31 4.17 13.18
C MET A 36 14.33 4.92 14.04
N LYS A 37 15.07 5.88 13.46
CA LYS A 37 15.96 6.76 14.24
C LYS A 37 15.20 7.63 15.25
N ARG A 38 14.03 8.15 14.88
CA ARG A 38 13.16 8.94 15.78
C ARG A 38 12.66 8.08 16.94
N ILE A 39 12.22 6.84 16.67
CA ILE A 39 11.81 5.87 17.69
C ILE A 39 12.97 5.61 18.66
N GLY A 40 14.15 5.28 18.13
CA GLY A 40 15.33 5.04 18.97
C GLY A 40 15.70 6.25 19.86
N LYS A 41 15.53 7.48 19.35
CA LYS A 41 15.74 8.70 20.14
C LYS A 41 14.66 8.86 21.23
N ALA A 42 13.41 8.54 20.93
CA ALA A 42 12.32 8.60 21.90
C ALA A 42 12.54 7.61 23.06
N TYR A 43 12.88 6.35 22.76
CA TYR A 43 13.18 5.34 23.78
C TYR A 43 14.36 5.73 24.67
N LYS A 44 15.45 6.26 24.09
CA LYS A 44 16.57 6.78 24.88
C LYS A 44 16.12 7.88 25.84
N GLY A 45 15.35 8.84 25.36
CA GLY A 45 14.82 9.91 26.20
C GLY A 45 13.84 9.45 27.28
N ILE A 46 13.17 8.30 27.11
CA ILE A 46 12.35 7.67 28.14
C ILE A 46 13.23 7.00 29.20
N LEU A 47 14.27 6.27 28.77
CA LEU A 47 15.21 5.60 29.66
C LEU A 47 16.00 6.60 30.51
N ASP A 48 16.40 7.73 29.94
CA ASP A 48 17.12 8.80 30.64
C ASP A 48 16.30 9.45 31.79
N ARG A 49 14.98 9.20 31.85
CA ARG A 49 14.11 9.68 32.95
C ARG A 49 14.11 8.77 34.17
N ILE A 50 14.65 7.55 34.05
CA ILE A 50 14.72 6.62 35.17
C ILE A 50 15.83 7.11 36.11
N PRO A 51 15.53 7.42 37.38
CA PRO A 51 16.55 7.86 38.32
C PRO A 51 17.57 6.75 38.53
N ALA A 52 18.86 7.08 38.40
CA ALA A 52 19.95 6.17 38.62
C ALA A 52 20.86 6.72 39.72
N SER A 53 21.08 5.93 40.76
CA SER A 53 21.98 6.28 41.85
C SER A 53 23.34 5.60 41.65
N PRO A 54 24.47 6.32 41.74
CA PRO A 54 25.78 5.69 41.66
C PRO A 54 26.01 4.84 42.92
N SER A 55 26.16 3.52 42.74
CA SER A 55 26.50 2.63 43.85
C SER A 55 28.02 2.50 43.97
N VAL A 56 28.56 2.75 45.17
CA VAL A 56 29.99 2.63 45.45
C VAL A 56 30.34 1.13 45.39
N ASN A 57 31.04 0.75 44.31
CA ASN A 57 31.53 -0.60 43.97
C ASN A 57 30.63 -1.51 43.10
N GLN A 58 29.46 -1.08 42.62
CA GLN A 58 28.72 -1.80 41.55
C GLN A 58 28.07 -0.87 40.53
N ARG A 59 28.05 -1.31 39.26
CA ARG A 59 27.48 -0.62 38.09
C ARG A 59 25.98 -0.36 38.30
N TYR A 60 25.61 0.84 38.76
CA TYR A 60 24.25 1.43 38.82
C TYR A 60 23.14 0.56 39.45
N THR A 61 22.50 1.06 40.51
CA THR A 61 21.22 0.54 40.99
C THR A 61 20.09 1.38 40.39
N PHE A 62 19.16 0.74 39.68
CA PHE A 62 17.97 1.39 39.15
C PHE A 62 16.82 1.19 40.14
N ASP A 63 16.27 2.28 40.66
CA ASP A 63 15.04 2.25 41.47
C ASP A 63 13.84 2.15 40.52
N LEU A 64 13.59 0.93 40.03
CA LEU A 64 12.52 0.63 39.08
C LEU A 64 11.31 0.07 39.82
N ASP A 65 10.25 0.88 39.95
CA ASP A 65 8.93 0.37 40.27
C ASP A 65 8.30 -0.26 39.02
N SER A 66 7.74 -1.46 39.17
CA SER A 66 6.97 -2.18 38.16
C SER A 66 5.86 -1.35 37.53
N THR A 67 5.20 -0.48 38.31
CA THR A 67 4.12 0.38 37.81
C THR A 67 4.69 1.48 36.90
N GLN A 68 5.79 2.10 37.34
CA GLN A 68 6.51 3.14 36.59
C GLN A 68 7.07 2.59 35.28
N LEU A 69 7.66 1.39 35.28
CA LEU A 69 8.15 0.74 34.08
C LEU A 69 7.01 0.48 33.08
N SER A 70 5.87 -0.02 33.55
CA SER A 70 4.71 -0.30 32.70
C SER A 70 4.16 0.98 32.06
N MET A 71 4.08 2.08 32.81
CA MET A 71 3.68 3.39 32.28
C MET A 71 4.66 3.90 31.20
N LEU A 72 5.97 3.77 31.44
CA LEU A 72 6.99 4.20 30.48
C LEU A 72 6.92 3.41 29.17
N LEU A 73 6.72 2.08 29.25
CA LEU A 73 6.57 1.23 28.06
C LEU A 73 5.28 1.51 27.29
N SER A 74 4.16 1.76 27.98
CA SER A 74 2.90 2.14 27.34
C SER A 74 3.04 3.47 26.59
N ASN A 75 3.65 4.48 27.21
CA ASN A 75 3.96 5.76 26.55
C ASN A 75 4.90 5.58 25.34
N ALA A 76 5.89 4.69 25.45
CA ALA A 76 6.79 4.39 24.35
C ALA A 76 6.06 3.76 23.15
N SER A 77 5.09 2.86 23.41
CA SER A 77 4.25 2.25 22.37
C SER A 77 3.45 3.31 21.61
N LEU A 78 2.79 4.22 22.32
CA LEU A 78 2.02 5.31 21.70
C LEU A 78 2.89 6.20 20.79
N LEU A 79 4.12 6.48 21.22
CA LEU A 79 5.09 7.24 20.39
C LEU A 79 5.52 6.47 19.14
N VAL A 80 5.63 5.14 19.21
CA VAL A 80 5.90 4.32 18.03
C VAL A 80 4.75 4.42 17.04
N ASP A 81 3.52 4.29 17.53
CA ASP A 81 2.32 4.37 16.69
C ASP A 81 2.18 5.74 16.02
N GLU A 82 2.45 6.82 16.76
CA GLU A 82 2.49 8.18 16.22
C GLU A 82 3.60 8.34 15.15
N ILE A 83 4.83 7.87 15.43
CA ILE A 83 5.96 8.02 14.51
C ILE A 83 5.76 7.18 13.24
N LEU A 84 5.18 5.98 13.36
CA LEU A 84 4.87 5.14 12.20
C LEU A 84 3.59 5.59 11.49
N GLY A 85 2.76 6.40 12.14
CA GLY A 85 1.45 6.81 11.63
C GLY A 85 0.48 5.63 11.55
N ALA A 86 0.60 4.68 12.48
CA ALA A 86 -0.21 3.46 12.51
C ALA A 86 -1.71 3.74 12.71
N ASP A 87 -2.03 4.85 13.38
CA ASP A 87 -3.40 5.27 13.70
C ASP A 87 -4.07 6.10 12.59
N ASN A 88 -3.42 6.26 11.43
CA ASN A 88 -3.97 7.04 10.31
C ASN A 88 -4.44 6.12 9.16
N GLU A 89 -5.69 5.68 9.24
CA GLU A 89 -6.33 4.81 8.22
C GLU A 89 -6.34 5.44 6.82
N THR A 90 -6.37 6.77 6.71
CA THR A 90 -6.51 7.48 5.42
C THR A 90 -5.21 8.08 4.89
N GLY A 91 -4.16 8.13 5.73
CA GLY A 91 -2.93 8.90 5.46
C GLY A 91 -1.64 8.18 5.86
N PHE A 92 -1.63 6.85 5.89
CA PHE A 92 -0.41 6.08 6.13
C PHE A 92 0.65 6.43 5.08
N TRP A 93 1.73 7.08 5.53
CA TRP A 93 2.78 7.65 4.68
C TRP A 93 3.35 6.67 3.66
N PHE A 94 3.54 5.40 4.04
CA PHE A 94 4.12 4.40 3.14
C PHE A 94 3.17 4.07 2.00
N TRP A 95 1.87 3.95 2.29
CA TRP A 95 0.86 3.74 1.27
C TRP A 95 0.73 4.96 0.36
N THR A 96 0.50 6.14 0.95
CA THR A 96 0.18 7.36 0.21
C THR A 96 1.33 7.85 -0.66
N ASP A 97 2.55 7.87 -0.14
CA ASP A 97 3.68 8.53 -0.81
C ASP A 97 4.48 7.58 -1.71
N TYR A 98 4.40 6.27 -1.46
CA TYR A 98 5.27 5.29 -2.11
C TYR A 98 4.51 4.18 -2.82
N VAL A 99 3.66 3.42 -2.11
CA VAL A 99 3.00 2.25 -2.70
C VAL A 99 1.94 2.65 -3.72
N ASN A 100 1.06 3.60 -3.40
CA ASN A 100 -0.03 4.03 -4.28
C ASN A 100 0.52 4.63 -5.59
N PRO A 101 1.50 5.56 -5.59
CA PRO A 101 2.12 6.05 -6.83
C PRO A 101 2.81 4.95 -7.64
N ALA A 102 3.48 3.99 -6.99
CA ALA A 102 4.12 2.87 -7.68
C ALA A 102 3.07 1.96 -8.34
N TYR A 103 1.96 1.69 -7.65
CA TYR A 103 0.86 0.90 -8.17
C TYR A 103 0.22 1.57 -9.38
N GLN A 104 -0.15 2.83 -9.27
CA GLN A 104 -0.73 3.61 -10.37
C GLN A 104 0.20 3.63 -11.60
N ARG A 105 1.50 3.85 -11.40
CA ARG A 105 2.49 3.85 -12.48
C ARG A 105 2.61 2.48 -13.14
N GLY A 106 2.74 1.42 -12.35
CA GLY A 106 2.83 0.05 -12.86
C GLY A 106 1.58 -0.33 -13.65
N THR A 107 0.38 -0.05 -13.13
CA THR A 107 -0.88 -0.30 -13.83
C THR A 107 -0.97 0.48 -15.14
N ALA A 108 -0.61 1.76 -15.15
CA ALA A 108 -0.63 2.58 -16.36
C ALA A 108 0.35 2.06 -17.41
N GLN A 109 1.54 1.64 -16.99
CA GLN A 109 2.55 1.09 -17.88
C GLN A 109 2.11 -0.25 -18.50
N GLU A 110 1.58 -1.17 -17.68
CA GLU A 110 1.06 -2.44 -18.20
C GLU A 110 -0.15 -2.24 -19.11
N PHE A 111 -1.03 -1.31 -18.76
CA PHE A 111 -2.16 -0.94 -19.61
C PHE A 111 -1.68 -0.43 -20.98
N ALA A 112 -0.73 0.50 -21.01
CA ALA A 112 -0.17 1.01 -22.26
C ALA A 112 0.50 -0.10 -23.10
N ASN A 113 1.23 -1.02 -22.43
CA ASN A 113 1.89 -2.14 -23.09
C ASN A 113 0.89 -3.13 -23.72
N LEU A 114 -0.16 -3.49 -22.99
CA LEU A 114 -1.22 -4.39 -23.47
C LEU A 114 -2.05 -3.75 -24.59
N ALA A 115 -2.40 -2.47 -24.44
CA ALA A 115 -3.14 -1.72 -25.46
C ALA A 115 -2.35 -1.63 -26.78
N GLN A 116 -1.02 -1.50 -26.71
CA GLN A 116 -0.19 -1.50 -27.92
C GLN A 116 -0.19 -2.85 -28.64
N GLN A 117 -0.23 -3.95 -27.90
CA GLN A 117 -0.13 -5.31 -28.42
C GLN A 117 -1.48 -5.88 -28.91
N SER A 118 -2.61 -5.34 -28.46
CA SER A 118 -3.92 -5.86 -28.83
C SER A 118 -4.95 -4.75 -29.03
N ALA A 119 -5.57 -4.76 -30.21
CA ALA A 119 -6.68 -3.87 -30.52
C ALA A 119 -7.90 -4.10 -29.59
N VAL A 120 -8.08 -5.32 -29.08
CA VAL A 120 -9.15 -5.64 -28.13
C VAL A 120 -8.88 -5.02 -26.76
N TYR A 121 -7.63 -5.06 -26.28
CA TYR A 121 -7.25 -4.39 -25.03
C TYR A 121 -7.23 -2.87 -25.17
N ALA A 122 -6.84 -2.34 -26.34
CA ALA A 122 -6.94 -0.91 -26.63
C ALA A 122 -8.40 -0.42 -26.67
N ALA A 123 -9.31 -1.23 -27.23
CA ALA A 123 -10.74 -0.94 -27.25
C ALA A 123 -11.43 -1.22 -25.91
N GLY A 124 -10.80 -2.04 -25.05
CA GLY A 124 -11.27 -2.46 -23.74
C GLY A 124 -11.15 -1.36 -22.67
N GLN A 125 -11.80 -0.24 -22.90
CA GLN A 125 -12.20 0.72 -21.87
C GLN A 125 -13.73 0.80 -21.86
N GLU A 126 -14.42 -0.29 -21.59
CA GLU A 126 -15.73 -0.14 -20.99
C GLU A 126 -15.50 -0.19 -19.47
N SER A 127 -15.66 0.95 -18.80
CA SER A 127 -15.74 0.96 -17.33
C SER A 127 -16.77 -0.08 -16.90
N VAL A 128 -16.65 -0.66 -15.70
CA VAL A 128 -17.69 -1.59 -15.20
C VAL A 128 -19.08 -0.96 -15.34
N SER A 129 -19.22 0.34 -15.08
CA SER A 129 -20.44 1.09 -15.36
C SER A 129 -20.85 1.09 -16.84
N ALA A 130 -19.95 1.31 -17.78
CA ALA A 130 -20.24 1.25 -19.21
C ALA A 130 -20.63 -0.17 -19.67
N ILE A 131 -19.98 -1.22 -19.16
CA ILE A 131 -20.35 -2.62 -19.44
C ILE A 131 -21.76 -2.91 -18.90
N LEU A 132 -22.04 -2.51 -17.67
CA LEU A 132 -23.36 -2.71 -17.03
C LEU A 132 -24.48 -1.93 -17.74
N LEU A 133 -24.16 -0.76 -18.29
CA LEU A 133 -25.09 0.06 -19.08
C LEU A 133 -25.13 -0.34 -20.55
N SER A 134 -24.24 -1.22 -21.02
CA SER A 134 -24.18 -1.66 -22.40
C SER A 134 -25.47 -2.41 -22.79
N GLU A 135 -25.94 -2.14 -24.00
CA GLU A 135 -27.15 -2.77 -24.54
C GLU A 135 -27.07 -4.32 -24.57
N PRO A 136 -25.93 -4.96 -24.93
CA PRO A 136 -25.81 -6.41 -24.88
C PRO A 136 -25.94 -6.98 -23.46
N TYR A 137 -25.33 -6.33 -22.46
CA TYR A 137 -25.42 -6.78 -21.07
C TYR A 137 -26.85 -6.67 -20.54
N ARG A 138 -27.52 -5.53 -20.78
CA ARG A 138 -28.92 -5.32 -20.37
C ARG A 138 -29.85 -6.37 -20.98
N ARG A 139 -29.69 -6.71 -22.27
CA ARG A 139 -30.50 -7.77 -22.91
C ARG A 139 -30.27 -9.14 -22.28
N ARG A 140 -29.01 -9.51 -21.98
CA ARG A 140 -28.72 -10.78 -21.31
C ARG A 140 -29.36 -10.85 -19.92
N LEU A 141 -29.32 -9.75 -19.17
CA LEU A 141 -29.97 -9.66 -17.86
C LEU A 141 -31.49 -9.85 -17.96
N ILE A 142 -32.14 -9.22 -18.95
CA ILE A 142 -33.59 -9.38 -19.19
C ILE A 142 -33.92 -10.83 -19.56
N LEU A 143 -33.15 -11.46 -20.45
CA LEU A 143 -33.39 -12.85 -20.85
C LEU A 143 -33.22 -13.83 -19.69
N VAL A 144 -32.19 -13.63 -18.85
CA VAL A 144 -31.99 -14.45 -17.65
C VAL A 144 -33.15 -14.25 -16.67
N ARG A 145 -33.58 -13.00 -16.43
CA ARG A 145 -34.74 -12.71 -15.56
C ARG A 145 -36.02 -13.35 -16.06
N ALA A 146 -36.31 -13.26 -17.36
CA ALA A 146 -37.47 -13.90 -17.97
C ALA A 146 -37.41 -15.42 -17.78
N ARG A 147 -36.25 -16.04 -18.04
CA ARG A 147 -36.07 -17.48 -17.85
C ARG A 147 -36.22 -17.91 -16.38
N THR A 148 -35.66 -17.17 -15.43
CA THR A 148 -35.80 -17.50 -13.99
C THR A 148 -37.24 -17.38 -13.50
N PHE A 149 -38.00 -16.44 -14.07
CA PHE A 149 -39.43 -16.27 -13.79
C PHE A 149 -40.24 -17.44 -14.34
N GLU A 150 -40.02 -17.83 -15.60
CA GLU A 150 -40.65 -19.01 -16.21
C GLU A 150 -40.29 -20.32 -15.48
N GLU A 151 -39.05 -20.45 -15.00
CA GLU A 151 -38.60 -21.62 -14.22
C GLU A 151 -39.04 -21.58 -12.75
N MET A 152 -39.79 -20.55 -12.31
CA MET A 152 -40.23 -20.32 -10.91
C MET A 152 -39.12 -20.48 -9.87
N LYS A 153 -37.87 -20.14 -10.21
CA LYS A 153 -36.76 -20.24 -9.26
C LYS A 153 -36.77 -19.06 -8.30
N ASN A 154 -36.83 -19.35 -7.00
CA ASN A 154 -36.92 -18.39 -5.88
C ASN A 154 -38.30 -17.75 -5.66
N LEU A 155 -39.38 -18.45 -6.04
CA LEU A 155 -40.75 -18.20 -5.60
C LEU A 155 -41.21 -19.30 -4.65
#